data_AF-A0A540VBT9-F1
#
_entry.id   AF-A0A540VBT9-F1
#
_cell.length_a   1.000
_cell.length_b   1.000
_cell.length_c   1.000
_cell.angle_alpha   90.00
_cell.angle_beta   90.00
_cell.angle_gamma   90.00
#
_symmetry.space_group_name_H-M   'P 1'
#
loop_
_entity.id
_entity.type
_entity.pdbx_description
1 polymer ?
#
loop_
_entity_poly.entity_id
_entity_poly.type
_entity_poly.pdbx_seq_one_letter_code
_entity_poly.pdbx_strand_id
1 'polypeptide(L)' 'MTTKHYDYDILVIGAGQGGLPAAHMAANLGARVALIEEREVGGT' A
#
# COMPACT_ATOMS: atom_id res chain seq x y z
N MET A 1 18.33 -5.03 21.81
CA MET A 1 17.45 -5.29 20.66
C MET A 1 17.35 -4.00 19.87
N THR A 2 17.73 -3.98 18.59
CA THR A 2 17.63 -2.79 17.73
C THR A 2 16.20 -2.68 17.19
N THR A 3 15.48 -1.63 17.55
CA THR A 3 14.14 -1.36 17.01
C THR A 3 14.29 -0.73 15.63
N LYS A 4 13.79 -1.41 14.59
CA LYS A 4 13.69 -0.83 13.26
C LYS A 4 12.46 0.09 13.21
N HIS A 5 12.67 1.31 12.76
CA HIS A 5 11.60 2.25 12.47
C HIS A 5 11.28 2.14 10.97
N TYR A 6 9.99 2.03 10.64
CA TYR A 6 9.51 2.10 9.27
C TYR A 6 8.59 3.31 9.12
N ASP A 7 8.70 3.99 7.98
CA ASP A 7 7.89 5.19 7.68
C ASP A 7 6.42 4.85 7.36
N TYR A 8 6.19 3.62 6.90
CA TYR A 8 4.89 3.09 6.51
C TYR A 8 4.52 1.87 7.35
N ASP A 9 3.23 1.72 7.58
CA ASP A 9 2.66 0.60 8.32
C ASP A 9 2.30 -0.57 7.36
N ILE A 10 1.94 -0.25 6.10
CA ILE A 10 1.61 -1.24 5.07
C ILE A 10 2.26 -0.87 3.74
N LEU A 11 2.82 -1.88 3.07
CA LEU A 11 3.29 -1.80 1.69
C LEU A 11 2.36 -2.62 0.79
N VAL A 12 1.81 -2.02 -0.26
CA VAL A 12 0.99 -2.70 -1.27
C VAL A 12 1.70 -2.63 -2.61
N ILE A 13 1.89 -3.79 -3.24
CA ILE A 13 2.55 -3.90 -4.54
C ILE A 13 1.51 -4.31 -5.58
N GLY A 14 1.31 -3.46 -6.58
CA GLY A 14 0.30 -3.57 -7.64
C GLY A 14 -0.93 -2.71 -7.34
N ALA A 15 -1.29 -1.78 -8.23
CA ALA A 15 -2.46 -0.91 -8.15
C ALA A 15 -3.61 -1.39 -9.06
N GLY A 16 -3.78 -2.70 -9.17
CA GLY A 16 -4.90 -3.34 -9.88
C GLY A 16 -6.17 -3.47 -9.02
N GLN A 17 -7.11 -4.25 -9.53
CA GLN A 17 -8.42 -4.56 -8.89
C GLN A 17 -8.33 -5.03 -7.42
N GLY A 18 -7.22 -5.63 -7.00
CA GLY A 18 -7.01 -6.04 -5.61
C GLY A 18 -6.25 -5.01 -4.78
N GLY A 19 -5.16 -4.46 -5.32
CA GLY A 19 -4.22 -3.67 -4.52
C GLY A 19 -4.67 -2.24 -4.28
N LEU A 20 -5.29 -1.58 -5.26
CA LEU A 20 -5.79 -0.21 -5.05
C LEU A 20 -6.92 -0.18 -4.01
N PRO A 21 -7.95 -1.06 -4.05
CA PRO A 21 -8.98 -1.09 -3.01
C PRO A 21 -8.44 -1.50 -1.64
N ALA A 22 -7.49 -2.44 -1.58
CA ALA A 22 -6.88 -2.85 -0.31
C ALA A 22 -6.07 -1.71 0.33
N ALA A 23 -5.24 -1.01 -0.46
CA ALA A 23 -4.50 0.16 -0.01
C ALA A 23 -5.44 1.27 0.47
N HIS A 24 -6.52 1.52 -0.28
CA HIS A 24 -7.51 2.54 0.06
C HIS A 24 -8.24 2.21 1.36
N MET A 25 -8.67 0.96 1.55
CA MET A 25 -9.31 0.51 2.79
C MET A 25 -8.36 0.68 3.99
N ALA A 26 -7.11 0.24 3.87
CA ALA A 26 -6.12 0.38 4.93
C ALA A 26 -5.85 1.84 5.30
N ALA A 27 -5.74 2.73 4.31
CA ALA A 27 -5.59 4.16 4.55
C ALA A 27 -6.80 4.77 5.27
N ASN A 28 -8.02 4.36 4.91
CA ASN A 28 -9.26 4.79 5.59
C ASN A 28 -9.33 4.31 7.05
N LEU A 29 -8.65 3.22 7.38
CA LEU A 29 -8.50 2.73 8.75
C LEU A 29 -7.33 3.40 9.50
N GLY A 30 -6.64 4.37 8.89
CA GLY A 30 -5.61 5.18 9.51
C GLY A 30 -4.17 4.66 9.34
N ALA A 31 -3.95 3.62 8.55
CA ALA A 31 -2.59 3.13 8.28
C ALA A 31 -1.85 4.09 7.32
N ARG A 32 -0.55 4.30 7.56
CA ARG A 32 0.34 4.92 6.58
C ARG A 32 0.68 3.88 5.52
N VAL A 33 0.07 3.98 4.35
CA VAL A 33 0.22 3.00 3.26
C VAL A 33 1.12 3.56 2.15
N ALA A 34 2.07 2.75 1.70
CA ALA A 34 2.74 2.97 0.42
C ALA A 34 2.17 1.99 -0.61
N LEU A 35 1.61 2.51 -1.70
CA LEU A 35 1.15 1.74 -2.86
C LEU A 35 2.13 1.94 -4.01
N ILE A 36 2.67 0.84 -4.55
CA ILE A 36 3.64 0.86 -5.63
C ILE A 36 3.04 0.15 -6.84
N GLU A 37 3.08 0.80 -8.00
CA GLU A 37 2.71 0.24 -9.30
C GLU A 37 3.84 0.54 -10.29
N GLU A 38 4.16 -0.44 -11.14
CA GLU A 38 5.19 -0.31 -12.17
C GLU A 38 4.63 0.29 -13.47
N ARG A 39 3.36 0.02 -13.77
CA ARG A 39 2.69 0.40 -15.03
C ARG A 39 1.54 1.38 -14.77
N GLU A 40 0.35 1.05 -15.24
CA GLU A 40 -0.84 1.88 -15.19
C GLU A 40 -1.70 1.51 -13.98
N VAL A 41 -2.26 2.52 -13.33
CA VAL A 41 -3.23 2.31 -12.24
C VAL A 41 -4.49 1.70 -12.82
N GLY A 42 -4.97 0.61 -12.22
CA GLY A 42 -6.13 -0.14 -12.71
C GLY A 42 -5.85 -1.62 -12.96
N GLY A 43 -4.60 -1.98 -13.24
CA GLY A 43 -4.19 -3.37 -13.52
C GLY A 43 -4.17 -3.66 -15.02
N THR A 44 -4.77 -4.78 -15.44
CA THR A 44 -4.85 -5.18 -16.86
C THR A 44 -5.44 -4.09 -17.75
#